data_AF-A0AAU5GSN1-F1
#
_entry.id   AF-A0AAU5GSN1-F1
#
_cell.length_a   1.000
_cell.length_b   1.000
_cell.length_c   1.000
_cell.angle_alpha   90.00
_cell.angle_beta   90.00
_cell.angle_gamma   90.00
#
_symmetry.space_group_name_H-M   'P 1'
#
loop_
_entity.id
_entity.type
_entity.pdbx_description
1 polymer ?
#
loop_
_entity_poly.entity_id
_entity_poly.type
_entity_poly.pdbx_seq_one_letter_code
_entity_poly.pdbx_strand_id
1 'polypeptide(L)'
;MASSHDAFRLTAQGAAVAEARRRVQARLWEWGVDDELSDDAGLIVSELFTNALRYGDSEKIGCAVRICEGLVRIEVTDGGTGLTVPQPRVAGLDEECGRGLLLVSVLSRAWGVLAGEGGRGRVVWAELGPVDQPQ
;
A
#
# COMPACT_ATOMS: atom_id res chain seq x y z
N MET A 1 -11.48 -4.09 -21.51
CA MET A 1 -11.54 -3.10 -20.42
C MET A 1 -10.15 -2.51 -20.27
N ALA A 2 -10.02 -1.18 -20.26
CA ALA A 2 -8.71 -0.56 -20.07
C ALA A 2 -8.19 -0.92 -18.66
N SER A 3 -6.94 -1.34 -18.55
CA SER A 3 -6.29 -1.57 -17.26
C SER A 3 -6.03 -0.22 -16.62
N SER A 4 -6.78 0.14 -15.58
CA SER A 4 -6.50 1.33 -14.77
C SER A 4 -5.27 1.05 -13.90
N HIS A 5 -4.19 1.80 -14.10
CA HIS A 5 -2.95 1.67 -13.35
C HIS A 5 -2.25 3.04 -13.24
N ASP A 6 -1.71 3.35 -12.06
CA ASP A 6 -0.83 4.48 -11.82
C ASP A 6 0.31 4.09 -10.87
N ALA A 7 1.47 4.72 -11.00
CA ALA A 7 2.60 4.49 -10.13
C ALA A 7 3.41 5.78 -9.90
N PHE A 8 3.86 5.98 -8.67
CA PHE A 8 4.65 7.15 -8.29
C PHE A 8 5.68 6.81 -7.21
N ARG A 9 6.63 7.73 -6.98
CA ARG A 9 7.60 7.64 -5.89
C ARG A 9 7.63 8.95 -5.12
N LEU A 10 7.71 8.87 -3.81
CA LEU A 10 7.83 10.00 -2.90
C LEU A 10 9.11 9.90 -2.08
N THR A 11 9.66 11.04 -1.68
CA THR A 11 10.76 11.09 -0.72
C THR A 11 10.30 10.53 0.63
N ALA A 12 11.13 9.71 1.28
CA ALA A 12 10.82 9.07 2.56
C ALA A 12 10.86 10.08 3.72
N GLN A 13 9.80 10.87 3.86
CA GLN A 13 9.59 11.84 4.92
C GLN A 13 8.14 11.82 5.39
N GLY A 14 7.84 12.39 6.57
CA GLY A 14 6.50 12.33 7.17
C GLY A 14 5.36 12.85 6.28
N ALA A 15 5.63 13.85 5.43
CA ALA A 15 4.64 14.38 4.47
C ALA A 15 4.21 13.36 3.39
N ALA A 16 5.03 12.33 3.13
CA ALA A 16 4.77 11.35 2.09
C ALA A 16 3.51 10.51 2.34
N VAL A 17 3.15 10.27 3.61
CA VAL A 17 1.95 9.50 3.97
C VAL A 17 0.68 10.18 3.45
N ALA A 18 0.52 11.46 3.80
CA ALA A 18 -0.65 12.23 3.41
C ALA A 18 -0.68 12.48 1.89
N GLU A 19 0.48 12.65 1.27
CA GLU A 19 0.57 12.81 -0.18
C GLU A 19 0.22 11.51 -0.93
N ALA A 20 0.72 10.36 -0.48
CA ALA A 20 0.40 9.07 -1.07
C ALA A 20 -1.10 8.77 -0.99
N ARG A 21 -1.71 8.97 0.20
CA ARG A 21 -3.16 8.81 0.39
C ARG A 21 -3.95 9.65 -0.61
N ARG A 22 -3.67 10.96 -0.69
CA ARG A 22 -4.38 11.86 -1.61
C ARG A 22 -4.24 11.44 -3.06
N ARG A 23 -3.05 11.04 -3.49
CA ARG A 23 -2.82 10.61 -4.88
C ARG A 23 -3.59 9.34 -5.21
N VAL A 24 -3.58 8.34 -4.32
CA VAL A 24 -4.32 7.10 -4.54
C VAL A 24 -5.83 7.36 -4.57
N GLN A 25 -6.37 8.11 -3.60
CA GLN A 25 -7.79 8.45 -3.59
C GLN A 25 -8.23 9.22 -4.83
N ALA A 26 -7.41 10.18 -5.30
CA ALA A 26 -7.70 10.91 -6.53
C ALA A 26 -7.77 9.98 -7.76
N ARG A 27 -6.85 9.00 -7.86
CA ARG A 27 -6.88 8.02 -8.96
C ARG A 27 -8.06 7.08 -8.89
N LEU A 28 -8.40 6.58 -7.70
CA LEU A 28 -9.56 5.72 -7.51
C LEU A 28 -10.86 6.45 -7.88
N TRP A 29 -10.98 7.72 -7.50
CA TRP A 29 -12.10 8.57 -7.90
C TRP A 29 -12.17 8.77 -9.42
N GLU A 30 -11.04 9.06 -10.08
CA GLU A 30 -10.97 9.17 -11.54
C GLU A 30 -11.36 7.86 -12.25
N TRP A 31 -11.13 6.72 -11.61
CA TRP A 31 -11.48 5.39 -12.13
C TRP A 31 -12.90 4.94 -11.80
N GLY A 32 -13.68 5.78 -11.11
CA GLY A 32 -15.06 5.49 -10.73
C GLY A 32 -15.20 4.45 -9.62
N VAL A 33 -14.18 4.30 -8.78
CA VAL A 33 -14.27 3.49 -7.55
C VAL A 33 -15.12 4.24 -6.52
N ASP A 34 -15.96 3.52 -5.78
CA ASP A 34 -16.82 4.08 -4.76
C ASP A 34 -16.03 4.71 -3.59
N ASP A 35 -16.68 5.65 -2.89
CA ASP A 35 -16.03 6.44 -1.85
C ASP A 35 -15.59 5.58 -0.65
N GLU A 36 -16.35 4.53 -0.29
CA GLU A 36 -16.03 3.64 0.83
C GLU A 36 -14.76 2.84 0.55
N LEU A 37 -14.68 2.22 -0.63
CA LEU A 37 -13.50 1.48 -1.07
C LEU A 37 -12.27 2.39 -1.27
N SER A 38 -12.49 3.64 -1.71
CA SER A 38 -11.45 4.66 -1.83
C SER A 38 -10.91 5.11 -0.46
N ASP A 39 -11.76 5.22 0.55
CA ASP A 39 -11.36 5.52 1.92
C ASP A 39 -10.58 4.38 2.57
N ASP A 40 -11.03 3.13 2.39
CA ASP A 40 -10.31 1.94 2.84
C ASP A 40 -8.92 1.83 2.19
N ALA A 41 -8.84 2.06 0.88
CA ALA A 41 -7.57 2.13 0.16
C ALA A 41 -6.66 3.23 0.72
N GLY A 42 -7.22 4.39 1.06
CA GLY A 42 -6.49 5.50 1.68
C GLY A 42 -5.92 5.14 3.07
N LEU A 43 -6.66 4.37 3.87
CA LEU A 43 -6.20 3.86 5.16
C LEU A 43 -5.06 2.86 4.98
N ILE A 44 -5.21 1.87 4.09
CA ILE A 44 -4.16 0.90 3.79
C ILE A 44 -2.87 1.60 3.34
N VAL A 45 -2.97 2.55 2.40
CA VAL A 45 -1.80 3.31 1.92
C VAL A 45 -1.12 4.04 3.07
N SER A 46 -1.89 4.62 3.98
CA SER A 46 -1.33 5.35 5.12
C SER A 46 -0.54 4.44 6.06
N GLU A 47 -1.06 3.25 6.37
CA GLU A 47 -0.38 2.25 7.19
C GLU A 47 0.88 1.71 6.49
N LEU A 48 0.78 1.39 5.19
CA LEU A 48 1.91 0.86 4.43
C LEU A 48 3.04 1.89 4.29
N PHE A 49 2.72 3.16 4.00
CA PHE A 49 3.72 4.23 3.96
C PHE A 49 4.31 4.52 5.34
N THR A 50 3.51 4.47 6.40
CA THR A 50 4.01 4.64 7.78
C THR A 50 4.98 3.53 8.14
N ASN A 51 4.67 2.29 7.78
CA ASN A 51 5.59 1.16 7.97
C ASN A 51 6.87 1.31 7.14
N ALA A 52 6.76 1.73 5.88
CA ALA A 52 7.92 1.98 5.03
C ALA A 52 8.82 3.11 5.56
N LEU A 53 8.25 4.17 6.15
CA LEU A 53 9.01 5.24 6.79
C LEU A 53 9.68 4.82 8.09
N ARG A 54 9.02 3.97 8.89
CA ARG A 54 9.53 3.52 10.20
C ARG A 54 10.59 2.42 10.09
N TYR A 55 10.42 1.52 9.12
CA TYR A 55 11.22 0.29 9.02
C TYR A 55 12.03 0.18 7.73
N GLY A 56 11.78 1.04 6.75
CA GLY A 56 12.56 1.10 5.52
C GLY A 56 13.82 1.93 5.71
N ASP A 57 14.80 1.67 4.85
CA ASP A 57 16.11 2.35 4.81
C ASP A 57 16.35 2.96 3.42
N SER A 58 15.29 3.49 2.81
CA SER A 58 15.34 4.07 1.46
C SER A 58 14.99 5.56 1.51
N GLU A 59 15.68 6.35 0.70
CA GLU A 59 15.34 7.76 0.49
C GLU A 59 14.01 7.95 -0.24
N LYS A 60 13.51 6.91 -0.92
CA LYS A 60 12.26 6.96 -1.70
C LYS A 60 11.38 5.75 -1.44
N ILE A 61 10.08 6.00 -1.32
CA ILE A 61 9.03 4.99 -1.23
C ILE A 61 8.24 5.03 -2.54
N GLY A 62 8.12 3.87 -3.19
CA GLY A 62 7.28 3.68 -4.36
C GLY A 62 5.87 3.26 -3.99
N CYS A 63 4.90 3.66 -4.79
CA CYS A 63 3.52 3.21 -4.72
C CYS A 63 3.03 2.91 -6.13
N ALA A 64 2.40 1.76 -6.33
CA ALA A 64 1.62 1.45 -7.52
C ALA A 64 0.19 1.09 -7.10
N VAL A 65 -0.78 1.55 -7.87
CA VAL A 65 -2.18 1.22 -7.69
C VAL A 65 -2.77 0.80 -9.03
N ARG A 66 -3.55 -0.28 -9.05
CA ARG A 66 -4.20 -0.78 -10.26
C ARG A 66 -5.54 -1.42 -9.98
N ILE A 67 -6.41 -1.44 -10.98
CA ILE A 67 -7.64 -2.26 -10.97
C ILE A 67 -7.39 -3.48 -11.85
N CYS A 68 -7.45 -4.66 -11.26
CA CYS A 68 -7.33 -5.94 -11.96
C CYS A 68 -8.47 -6.86 -11.53
N GLU A 69 -9.21 -7.41 -12.49
CA GLU A 69 -10.28 -8.39 -12.23
C GLU A 69 -11.33 -7.90 -11.20
N GLY A 70 -11.62 -6.59 -11.20
CA GLY A 70 -12.59 -5.99 -10.26
C GLY A 70 -12.04 -5.77 -8.86
N LEU A 71 -10.72 -5.85 -8.64
CA LEU A 71 -10.07 -5.56 -7.37
C LEU A 71 -9.11 -4.38 -7.50
N VAL A 72 -9.07 -3.53 -6.49
CA VAL A 72 -8.02 -2.51 -6.31
C VAL A 72 -6.80 -3.19 -5.70
N ARG A 73 -5.68 -3.17 -6.40
CA ARG A 73 -4.40 -3.65 -5.91
C ARG A 73 -3.46 -2.49 -5.65
N ILE A 74 -2.94 -2.41 -4.43
CA ILE A 74 -2.00 -1.41 -3.95
C ILE A 74 -0.69 -2.11 -3.64
N GLU A 75 0.42 -1.55 -4.11
CA GLU A 75 1.77 -2.07 -3.90
C GLU A 75 2.66 -0.92 -3.42
N VAL A 76 3.25 -1.07 -2.24
CA VAL A 76 4.20 -0.10 -1.66
C VAL A 76 5.57 -0.72 -1.63
N THR A 77 6.53 -0.07 -2.28
CA THR A 77 7.90 -0.54 -2.40
C THR A 77 8.84 0.34 -1.57
N ASP A 78 9.53 -0.26 -0.60
CA ASP A 78 10.73 0.38 -0.05
C ASP A 78 11.89 0.15 -1.05
N GLY A 79 12.47 1.21 -1.60
CA GLY A 79 13.58 1.11 -2.56
C GLY A 79 14.93 0.82 -1.90
N GLY A 80 14.95 0.17 -0.74
CA GLY A 80 16.13 0.01 0.09
C GLY A 80 17.14 -0.95 -0.53
N THR A 81 18.43 -0.76 -0.19
CA THR A 81 19.49 -1.75 -0.53
C THR A 81 19.58 -2.89 0.50
N GLY A 82 18.78 -2.83 1.58
CA GLY A 82 18.84 -3.72 2.72
C GLY A 82 18.10 -5.05 2.53
N LEU A 83 18.84 -6.14 2.70
CA LEU A 83 18.37 -7.53 2.83
C LEU A 83 17.65 -7.82 4.16
N THR A 84 17.25 -6.81 4.93
CA THR A 84 16.36 -7.09 6.06
C THR A 84 15.09 -7.70 5.45
N VAL A 85 14.45 -8.64 6.14
CA VAL A 85 13.12 -9.16 5.80
C VAL A 85 12.12 -8.42 6.70
N PRO A 86 10.91 -8.01 6.25
CA PRO A 86 9.87 -7.61 7.18
C PRO A 86 9.35 -8.97 7.60
N GLN A 87 10.03 -9.57 8.57
CA GLN A 87 9.38 -10.67 9.21
C GLN A 87 8.03 -10.11 9.64
N PRO A 88 6.92 -10.82 9.41
CA PRO A 88 5.78 -10.68 10.29
C PRO A 88 6.35 -11.02 11.67
N ARG A 89 6.94 -10.02 12.33
CA ARG A 89 7.24 -10.11 13.73
C ARG A 89 5.86 -10.14 14.31
N VAL A 90 5.46 -11.34 14.77
CA VAL A 90 4.41 -11.48 15.77
C VAL A 90 4.63 -10.33 16.72
N ALA A 91 3.67 -9.41 16.74
CA ALA A 91 3.76 -8.20 17.54
C ALA A 91 4.20 -8.61 18.94
N GLY A 92 5.39 -8.18 19.34
CA GLY A 92 5.71 -8.14 20.75
C GLY A 92 4.61 -7.33 21.41
N LEU A 93 4.08 -7.84 22.52
CA LEU A 93 2.86 -7.41 23.21
C LEU A 93 2.81 -5.92 23.64
N ASP A 94 3.72 -5.07 23.18
CA ASP A 94 3.88 -3.67 23.59
C ASP A 94 3.90 -2.63 22.45
N GLU A 95 3.72 -3.00 21.18
CA GLU A 95 3.90 -2.03 20.09
C GLU A 95 2.65 -1.84 19.23
N GLU A 96 2.27 -0.58 19.04
CA GLU A 96 1.18 -0.12 18.16
C GLU A 96 1.23 -0.69 16.73
N CYS A 97 2.38 -1.26 16.35
CA CYS A 97 2.71 -1.95 15.11
C CYS A 97 1.80 -3.15 14.82
N GLY A 98 1.22 -3.78 15.84
CA GLY A 98 0.21 -4.82 15.65
C GLY A 98 -1.12 -4.30 15.09
N ARG A 99 -1.45 -3.02 15.32
CA ARG A 99 -2.73 -2.43 14.90
C ARG A 99 -2.75 -2.02 13.43
N GLY A 100 -1.64 -1.52 12.90
CA GLY A 100 -1.55 -1.08 11.50
C GLY A 100 -1.68 -2.23 10.51
N LEU A 101 -0.95 -3.33 10.71
CA LEU A 101 -1.10 -4.53 9.89
C LEU A 101 -2.42 -5.27 10.16
N LEU A 102 -2.97 -5.16 11.36
CA LEU A 102 -4.34 -5.63 11.64
C LEU A 102 -5.35 -4.86 10.78
N LEU A 103 -5.23 -3.53 10.68
CA LEU A 103 -6.10 -2.72 9.81
C LEU A 103 -5.99 -3.16 8.35
N VAL A 104 -4.77 -3.32 7.83
CA VAL A 104 -4.54 -3.85 6.48
C VAL A 104 -5.19 -5.23 6.33
N SER A 105 -5.05 -6.12 7.32
CA SER A 105 -5.64 -7.46 7.27
C SER A 105 -7.17 -7.49 7.31
N VAL A 106 -7.79 -6.49 7.94
CA VAL A 106 -9.25 -6.38 8.06
C VAL A 106 -9.86 -5.76 6.80
N LEU A 107 -9.21 -4.75 6.23
CA LEU A 107 -9.72 -4.00 5.06
C LEU A 107 -9.36 -4.66 3.72
N SER A 108 -8.34 -5.52 3.69
CA SER A 108 -7.94 -6.22 2.47
C SER A 108 -8.61 -7.59 2.35
N ARG A 109 -8.95 -7.98 1.12
CA ARG A 109 -9.32 -9.36 0.79
C ARG A 109 -8.10 -10.28 0.87
N ALA A 110 -6.96 -9.75 0.44
CA ALA A 110 -5.67 -10.42 0.50
C ALA A 110 -4.56 -9.38 0.62
N TRP A 111 -3.50 -9.73 1.33
CA TRP A 111 -2.30 -8.92 1.40
C TRP A 111 -1.08 -9.82 1.59
N GLY A 112 0.10 -9.27 1.33
CA GLY A 112 1.34 -10.00 1.52
C GLY A 112 2.58 -9.17 1.28
N VAL A 113 3.72 -9.86 1.28
CA VAL A 113 5.04 -9.28 1.05
C VAL A 113 5.74 -10.06 -0.04
N LEU A 114 6.33 -9.35 -1.00
CA LEU A 114 7.19 -9.90 -2.04
C LEU A 114 8.59 -9.27 -1.93
N ALA A 115 9.61 -10.01 -2.37
CA ALA A 115 10.93 -9.41 -2.60
C ALA A 115 10.84 -8.42 -3.78
N GLY A 116 11.51 -7.28 -3.65
CA GLY A 116 11.62 -6.32 -4.76
C GLY A 116 12.49 -6.87 -5.91
N GLU A 117 12.45 -6.17 -7.05
CA GLU A 117 13.20 -6.57 -8.25
C GLU A 117 14.70 -6.75 -7.96
N GLY A 118 15.26 -7.86 -8.46
CA GLY A 118 16.67 -8.20 -8.23
C GLY A 118 17.03 -8.50 -6.76
N GLY A 119 16.04 -8.78 -5.91
CA GLY A 119 16.24 -9.07 -4.49
C GLY A 119 16.56 -7.84 -3.63
N ARG A 120 16.35 -6.63 -4.17
CA ARG A 120 16.56 -5.36 -3.47
C ARG A 120 15.22 -4.75 -3.07
N GLY A 121 15.14 -4.31 -1.82
CA GLY A 121 13.92 -3.74 -1.27
C GLY A 121 12.79 -4.76 -1.20
N ARG A 122 11.59 -4.27 -0.88
CA ARG A 122 10.43 -5.12 -0.67
C ARG A 122 9.17 -4.45 -1.14
N VAL A 123 8.22 -5.28 -1.56
CA VAL A 123 6.89 -4.84 -1.96
C VAL A 123 5.89 -5.39 -0.97
N VAL A 124 5.28 -4.51 -0.18
CA VAL A 124 4.09 -4.85 0.61
C VAL A 124 2.87 -4.53 -0.24
N TRP A 125 1.97 -5.49 -0.40
CA TRP A 125 0.82 -5.34 -1.28
C TRP A 125 -0.48 -5.71 -0.57
N ALA A 126 -1.58 -5.09 -1.02
CA ALA A 126 -2.92 -5.36 -0.53
C ALA A 126 -3.92 -5.28 -1.70
N GLU A 127 -4.95 -6.11 -1.64
CA GLU A 127 -6.07 -6.15 -2.58
C GLU A 127 -7.37 -5.84 -1.85
N LEU A 128 -8.12 -4.87 -2.37
CA LEU A 128 -9.42 -4.44 -1.85
C LEU A 128 -10.49 -4.60 -2.94
N GLY A 129 -11.75 -4.72 -2.52
CA GLY A 129 -12.88 -4.76 -3.43
C GLY A 129 -14.01 -5.67 -2.95
N PRO A 130 -14.98 -5.98 -3.82
CA PRO A 130 -14.98 -5.69 -5.26
C PRO A 130 -15.12 -4.20 -5.56
N VAL A 131 -14.55 -3.75 -6.68
CA VAL A 131 -14.87 -2.45 -7.29
C VAL A 131 -16.26 -2.60 -7.88
N ASP A 132 -17.22 -1.88 -7.30
CA ASP A 132 -18.59 -1.90 -7.82
C ASP A 132 -18.63 -1.07 -9.10
N GLN A 133 -18.59 -1.75 -10.25
CA GLN A 133 -18.78 -1.09 -11.54
C GLN A 133 -20.29 -1.00 -11.80
N PRO A 134 -20.86 0.20 -11.98
CA PRO A 134 -22.26 0.31 -12.35
C PRO A 134 -22.50 -0.48 -13.64
N GLN A 135 -23.46 -1.42 -13.60
CA GLN A 135 -23.92 -2.20 -14.76
C GLN A 135 -24.50 -1.32 -15.86
#